data_AF-A0A9R1PQM2-F1
#
_entry.id   AF-A0A9R1PQM2-F1
#
_cell.length_a   1.000
_cell.length_b   1.000
_cell.length_c   1.000
_cell.angle_alpha   90.00
_cell.angle_beta   90.00
_cell.angle_gamma   90.00
#
_symmetry.space_group_name_H-M   'P 1'
#
loop_
_entity.id
_entity.type
_entity.pdbx_description
1 polymer ?
#
loop_
_entity_poly.entity_id
_entity_poly.type
_entity_poly.pdbx_seq_one_letter_code
_entity_poly.pdbx_strand_id
1 'polypeptide(L)'
;MAPPPAAQAVAALLLAALLALASSHAAAATGVFQVDTGSDILWVNCITCDKCPHKSGLGIDLMLYDPKGSSSGSTVSCDQPFCAATYGGKLPGCTASLPCEYSVMYGDGSTTTGYFVSDLLQYNQVAGDGQTRHGNGSVTFGCGAQQGGDLGNTNQALDGIIGFGQSNTSMLSQLAAAGKVKKIFSHCLDTITGGGIFAIGEVVQPKIKSTPLIPNIFPEQ
;
A
#
# COMPACT_ATOMS: atom_id res chain seq x y z
N MET A 1 -15.59 22.35 -26.22
CA MET A 1 -15.56 20.90 -25.89
C MET A 1 -14.57 20.74 -24.75
N ALA A 2 -15.07 20.71 -23.52
CA ALA A 2 -14.25 20.44 -22.35
C ALA A 2 -13.94 18.94 -22.29
N PRO A 3 -12.75 18.51 -21.84
CA PRO A 3 -12.49 17.10 -21.61
C PRO A 3 -13.49 16.57 -20.55
N PRO A 4 -13.88 15.29 -20.61
CA PRO A 4 -14.67 14.70 -19.55
C PRO A 4 -13.86 14.73 -18.25
N PRO A 5 -14.50 14.84 -17.07
CA PRO A 5 -13.82 14.68 -15.80
C PRO A 5 -13.46 13.19 -15.65
N ALA A 6 -12.34 12.80 -16.24
CA ALA A 6 -11.66 11.59 -15.82
C ALA A 6 -11.08 11.84 -14.42
N ALA A 7 -11.26 10.87 -13.54
CA ALA A 7 -10.58 10.77 -12.25
C ALA A 7 -11.00 11.78 -11.16
N GLN A 8 -12.26 11.73 -10.73
CA GLN A 8 -12.64 12.15 -9.37
C GLN A 8 -13.60 11.13 -8.77
N ALA A 9 -13.04 9.98 -8.43
CA ALA A 9 -13.61 9.06 -7.47
C ALA A 9 -12.46 8.42 -6.69
N VAL A 10 -11.72 9.25 -5.95
CA VAL A 10 -10.95 8.74 -4.80
C VAL A 10 -12.02 8.41 -3.76
N ALA A 11 -12.62 7.23 -3.88
CA ALA A 11 -13.41 6.67 -2.80
C ALA A 11 -12.42 6.31 -1.69
N ALA A 12 -12.18 7.25 -0.78
CA ALA A 12 -11.47 6.99 0.47
C ALA A 12 -12.34 6.04 1.30
N LEU A 13 -12.25 4.74 1.00
CA LEU A 13 -12.76 3.71 1.89
C LEU A 13 -11.66 3.41 2.90
N LEU A 14 -11.97 3.66 4.17
CA LEU A 14 -11.33 2.95 5.26
C LEU A 14 -11.76 1.49 5.13
N LEU A 15 -10.95 0.72 4.42
CA LEU A 15 -11.06 -0.72 4.49
C LEU A 15 -10.22 -1.16 5.68
N ALA A 16 -10.82 -1.84 6.63
CA ALA A 16 -10.06 -2.64 7.59
C ALA A 16 -9.44 -3.82 6.82
N ALA A 17 -8.38 -3.54 6.07
CA ALA A 17 -7.52 -4.57 5.54
C ALA A 17 -6.77 -5.14 6.76
N LEU A 18 -7.06 -6.39 7.12
CA LEU A 18 -6.18 -7.13 8.02
C LEU A 18 -4.88 -7.43 7.27
N LEU A 19 -4.02 -6.42 7.20
CA LEU A 19 -2.63 -6.55 6.82
C LEU A 19 -1.86 -6.44 8.12
N ALA A 20 -1.17 -7.53 8.45
CA ALA A 20 -0.32 -7.57 9.62
C ALA A 20 1.13 -7.62 9.19
N LEU A 21 1.90 -6.65 9.63
CA LEU A 21 3.35 -6.67 9.54
C LEU A 21 3.88 -7.57 10.67
N ALA A 22 4.82 -8.44 10.34
CA ALA A 22 5.38 -9.39 11.30
C ALA A 22 6.22 -8.65 12.36
N SER A 23 5.69 -8.42 13.56
CA SER A 23 6.48 -7.90 14.68
C SER A 23 6.82 -9.00 15.69
N SER A 24 8.01 -8.93 16.30
CA SER A 24 8.50 -9.95 17.25
C SER A 24 7.79 -9.90 18.62
N HIS A 25 7.07 -8.82 18.92
CA HIS A 25 6.59 -8.52 20.28
C HIS A 25 5.12 -8.08 20.39
N ALA A 26 4.34 -8.08 19.31
CA ALA A 26 2.92 -7.77 19.38
C ALA A 26 2.16 -8.60 18.35
N ALA A 27 0.91 -8.96 18.72
CA ALA A 27 -0.08 -9.45 17.78
C ALA A 27 0.02 -8.70 16.45
N ALA A 28 -0.03 -9.45 15.34
CA ALA A 28 -0.29 -8.95 13.99
C ALA A 28 -0.82 -7.50 13.97
N ALA A 29 0.06 -6.55 13.66
CA ALA A 29 -0.23 -5.12 13.69
C ALA A 29 -1.41 -4.82 12.76
N THR A 30 -2.63 -4.70 13.30
CA THR A 30 -3.84 -4.51 12.50
C THR A 30 -4.12 -3.02 12.42
N GLY A 31 -3.94 -2.45 11.23
CA GLY A 31 -4.12 -1.01 10.98
C GLY A 31 -5.33 -0.69 10.10
N VAL A 32 -5.68 0.59 10.07
CA VAL A 32 -6.63 1.21 9.18
C VAL A 32 -5.90 1.76 7.98
N PHE A 33 -6.12 1.14 6.83
CA PHE A 33 -5.48 1.51 5.58
C PHE A 33 -6.51 2.03 4.58
N GLN A 34 -6.10 3.02 3.79
CA GLN A 34 -6.85 3.36 2.58
C GLN A 34 -6.35 2.51 1.42
N VAL A 35 -7.30 1.96 0.66
CA VAL A 35 -7.00 1.26 -0.58
C VAL A 35 -7.02 2.29 -1.71
N ASP A 36 -5.92 2.37 -2.46
CA ASP A 36 -5.78 3.30 -3.57
C ASP A 36 -5.43 2.56 -4.86
N THR A 37 -6.38 2.50 -5.79
CA THR A 37 -6.17 1.88 -7.12
C THR A 37 -5.46 2.83 -8.10
N GLY A 38 -5.21 4.07 -7.71
CA GLY A 38 -4.55 5.11 -8.50
C GLY A 38 -3.07 5.30 -8.20
N SER A 39 -2.55 4.70 -7.12
CA SER A 39 -1.12 4.74 -6.78
C SER A 39 -0.50 3.34 -6.70
N ASP A 40 0.81 3.27 -6.90
CA ASP A 40 1.54 2.00 -6.94
C ASP A 40 2.02 1.55 -5.56
N ILE A 41 2.57 2.47 -4.76
CA ILE A 41 3.33 2.13 -3.55
C ILE A 41 2.38 1.85 -2.37
N LEU A 42 2.56 0.71 -1.71
CA LEU A 42 2.12 0.52 -0.32
C LEU A 42 3.08 1.30 0.58
N TRP A 43 2.56 2.10 1.49
CA TRP A 43 3.34 2.70 2.57
C TRP A 43 2.58 2.72 3.88
N VAL A 44 3.33 2.76 4.98
CA VAL A 44 2.82 2.82 6.35
C VAL A 44 3.55 3.91 7.13
N ASN A 45 2.90 4.49 8.15
CA ASN A 45 3.56 5.42 9.06
C ASN A 45 4.56 4.67 9.95
N CYS A 46 5.80 5.14 9.99
CA CYS A 46 6.84 4.52 10.81
C CYS A 46 7.06 5.24 12.14
N ILE A 47 7.64 4.55 13.12
CA ILE A 47 7.95 5.14 14.43
C ILE A 47 8.91 6.34 14.35
N THR A 48 9.67 6.47 13.27
CA THR A 48 10.56 7.59 13.01
C THR A 48 9.85 8.78 12.37
N CYS A 49 8.54 8.70 12.16
CA CYS A 49 7.81 9.76 11.49
C CYS A 49 7.73 11.03 12.34
N ASP A 50 8.19 12.14 11.78
CA ASP A 50 8.01 13.45 12.38
C ASP A 50 6.63 14.01 12.01
N LYS A 51 5.89 14.47 13.02
CA LYS A 51 4.56 15.08 12.89
C LYS A 51 3.50 14.20 12.22
N CYS A 52 3.67 12.88 12.24
CA CYS A 52 2.59 11.97 11.88
C CYS A 52 1.45 12.05 12.92
N PRO A 53 0.20 11.96 12.47
CA PRO A 53 -0.93 11.81 13.37
C PRO A 53 -0.85 10.43 14.08
N HIS A 54 -1.24 10.41 15.36
CA HIS A 54 -1.31 9.19 16.18
C HIS A 54 -2.75 8.68 16.37
N LYS A 55 -3.73 9.44 15.90
CA LYS A 55 -5.16 9.10 15.95
C LYS A 55 -5.81 9.47 14.63
N SER A 56 -6.73 8.64 14.17
CA SER A 56 -7.61 8.97 13.04
C SER A 56 -8.73 9.91 13.45
N GLY A 57 -9.42 10.48 12.45
CA GLY A 57 -10.61 11.32 12.64
C GLY A 57 -11.77 10.57 13.29
N LEU A 58 -11.71 9.23 13.30
CA LEU A 58 -12.67 8.34 13.97
C LEU A 58 -12.26 7.99 15.41
N GLY A 59 -11.15 8.56 15.91
CA GLY A 59 -10.64 8.32 17.26
C GLY A 59 -9.92 6.98 17.44
N ILE A 60 -9.57 6.29 16.35
CA ILE A 60 -8.79 5.04 16.39
C ILE A 60 -7.31 5.40 16.55
N ASP A 61 -6.64 4.78 17.53
CA ASP A 61 -5.19 4.89 17.69
C ASP A 61 -4.48 4.28 16.50
N LEU A 62 -3.57 5.05 15.89
CA LEU A 62 -2.78 4.63 14.75
C LEU A 62 -1.52 3.91 15.23
N MET A 63 -1.24 2.79 14.58
CA MET A 63 -0.10 1.93 14.84
C MET A 63 1.06 2.31 13.93
N LEU A 64 2.09 2.89 14.54
CA LEU A 64 3.34 3.18 13.84
C LEU A 64 4.18 1.89 13.70
N TYR A 65 4.61 1.60 12.49
CA TYR A 65 5.47 0.46 12.20
C TYR A 65 6.90 0.70 12.68
N ASP A 66 7.47 -0.26 13.40
CA ASP A 66 8.87 -0.27 13.80
C ASP A 66 9.65 -1.33 12.98
N PRO A 67 10.46 -0.91 12.00
CA PRO A 67 11.32 -1.83 11.25
C PRO A 67 12.27 -2.64 12.15
N LYS A 68 12.73 -2.08 13.28
CA LYS A 68 13.63 -2.77 14.22
C LYS A 68 12.90 -3.72 15.16
N GLY A 69 11.59 -3.54 15.32
CA GLY A 69 10.73 -4.43 16.09
C GLY A 69 10.38 -5.72 15.35
N SER A 70 10.61 -5.76 14.04
CA SER A 70 10.40 -6.92 13.18
C SER A 70 11.65 -7.79 13.09
N SER A 71 11.47 -9.11 13.19
CA SER A 71 12.56 -10.09 12.98
C SER A 71 12.87 -10.33 11.51
N SER A 72 11.96 -9.96 10.60
CA SER A 72 12.11 -10.11 9.14
C SER A 72 12.23 -8.76 8.42
N GLY A 73 12.04 -7.66 9.13
CA GLY A 73 12.14 -6.30 8.63
C GLY A 73 13.58 -5.94 8.30
N SER A 74 13.77 -5.35 7.13
CA SER A 74 15.07 -4.85 6.69
C SER A 74 14.91 -3.58 5.85
N THR A 75 15.85 -2.65 5.99
CA THR A 75 15.88 -1.46 5.14
C THR A 75 16.38 -1.83 3.74
N VAL A 76 15.73 -1.27 2.72
CA VAL A 76 16.19 -1.39 1.33
C VAL A 76 17.26 -0.33 1.10
N SER A 77 18.48 -0.76 0.78
CA SER A 77 19.55 0.17 0.41
C SER A 77 19.37 0.67 -1.02
N CYS A 78 19.88 1.86 -1.29
CA CYS A 78 19.77 2.53 -2.58
C CYS A 78 20.26 1.64 -3.74
N ASP A 79 21.36 0.90 -3.53
CA ASP A 79 21.98 0.09 -4.58
C ASP A 79 21.25 -1.23 -4.88
N GLN A 80 20.18 -1.54 -4.15
CA GLN A 80 19.40 -2.74 -4.39
C GLN A 80 18.58 -2.66 -5.68
N PRO A 81 18.32 -3.80 -6.36
CA PRO A 81 17.55 -3.84 -7.60
C PRO A 81 16.16 -3.24 -7.50
N PHE A 82 15.50 -3.36 -6.34
CA PHE A 82 14.19 -2.76 -6.11
C PHE A 82 14.23 -1.24 -6.29
N CYS A 83 15.23 -0.57 -5.69
CA CYS A 83 15.37 0.88 -5.79
C CYS A 83 15.60 1.33 -7.23
N ALA A 84 16.49 0.61 -7.94
CA ALA A 84 16.76 0.90 -9.34
C ALA A 84 15.53 0.68 -10.23
N ALA A 85 14.71 -0.33 -9.94
CA ALA A 85 13.44 -0.55 -10.65
C ALA A 85 12.48 0.61 -10.40
N THR A 86 12.27 1.01 -9.15
CA THR A 86 11.39 2.14 -8.78
C THR A 86 11.72 3.42 -9.55
N TYR A 87 13.01 3.71 -9.75
CA TYR A 87 13.47 4.95 -10.39
C TYR A 87 13.87 4.79 -11.86
N GLY A 88 13.51 3.67 -12.51
CA GLY A 88 13.81 3.43 -13.92
C GLY A 88 15.31 3.31 -14.25
N GLY A 89 16.16 3.05 -13.26
CA GLY A 89 17.60 2.87 -13.43
C GLY A 89 18.40 3.06 -12.15
N LYS A 90 19.71 2.77 -12.25
CA LYS A 90 20.64 2.99 -11.14
C LYS A 90 20.83 4.49 -10.92
N LEU A 91 20.51 4.96 -9.71
CA LEU A 91 20.73 6.35 -9.31
C LEU A 91 22.24 6.67 -9.20
N PRO A 92 22.73 7.81 -9.70
CA PRO A 92 24.12 8.25 -9.48
C PRO A 92 24.42 8.45 -7.99
N GLY A 93 25.62 8.06 -7.53
CA GLY A 93 26.04 8.23 -6.12
C GLY A 93 25.37 7.27 -5.12
N CYS A 94 24.57 6.33 -5.62
CA CYS A 94 23.82 5.37 -4.85
C CYS A 94 24.72 4.24 -4.29
N THR A 95 24.72 4.08 -2.96
CA THR A 95 25.57 3.12 -2.24
C THR A 95 24.74 2.29 -1.25
N ALA A 96 25.30 1.16 -0.80
CA ALA A 96 24.68 0.31 0.23
C ALA A 96 24.46 1.00 1.59
N SER A 97 25.17 2.11 1.85
CA SER A 97 25.03 2.89 3.09
C SER A 97 23.88 3.89 3.06
N LEU A 98 23.30 4.15 1.89
CA LEU A 98 22.18 5.07 1.72
C LEU A 98 20.87 4.29 1.66
N PRO A 99 19.81 4.71 2.36
CA PRO A 99 18.49 4.11 2.18
C PRO A 99 17.95 4.41 0.78
N CYS A 100 17.11 3.52 0.25
CA CYS A 100 16.29 3.84 -0.90
C CYS A 100 15.13 4.71 -0.43
N GLU A 101 15.25 6.02 -0.62
CA GLU A 101 14.21 6.98 -0.26
C GLU A 101 13.00 6.84 -1.19
N TYR A 102 11.84 7.38 -0.78
CA TYR A 102 10.67 7.53 -1.63
C TYR A 102 9.92 8.82 -1.30
N SER A 103 9.20 9.34 -2.30
CA SER A 103 8.33 10.50 -2.18
C SER A 103 7.12 10.31 -3.08
N VAL A 104 5.92 10.47 -2.53
CA VAL A 104 4.66 10.43 -3.29
C VAL A 104 3.91 11.73 -3.07
N MET A 105 3.39 12.29 -4.16
CA MET A 105 2.48 13.43 -4.15
C MET A 105 1.14 12.99 -4.75
N TYR A 106 0.08 13.12 -3.95
CA TYR A 106 -1.27 12.75 -4.34
C TYR A 106 -1.98 13.90 -5.06
N GLY A 107 -3.05 13.58 -5.79
CA GLY A 107 -3.81 14.56 -6.59
C GLY A 107 -4.53 15.63 -5.76
N ASP A 108 -4.73 15.39 -4.46
CA ASP A 108 -5.26 16.35 -3.48
C ASP A 108 -4.17 17.30 -2.93
N GLY A 109 -2.91 17.10 -3.31
CA GLY A 109 -1.75 17.85 -2.81
C GLY A 109 -1.13 17.27 -1.53
N SER A 110 -1.67 16.18 -0.99
CA SER A 110 -1.08 15.47 0.14
C SER A 110 0.23 14.80 -0.29
N THR A 111 1.17 14.67 0.65
CA THR A 111 2.48 14.08 0.36
C THR A 111 2.89 13.09 1.45
N THR A 112 3.66 12.08 1.03
CA THR A 112 4.35 11.17 1.95
C THR A 112 5.80 11.02 1.51
N THR A 113 6.73 11.11 2.44
CA THR A 113 8.16 10.87 2.18
C THR A 113 8.74 9.94 3.23
N GLY A 114 9.75 9.18 2.83
CA GLY A 114 10.39 8.22 3.71
C GLY A 114 11.39 7.35 2.97
N TYR A 115 11.51 6.09 3.40
CA TYR A 115 12.41 5.12 2.80
C TYR A 115 11.75 3.74 2.65
N PHE A 116 12.23 2.94 1.72
CA PHE A 116 11.72 1.60 1.51
C PHE A 116 12.28 0.61 2.55
N VAL A 117 11.41 -0.27 3.00
CA VAL A 117 11.72 -1.41 3.86
C VAL A 117 11.10 -2.66 3.25
N SER A 118 11.74 -3.81 3.42
CA SER A 118 11.17 -5.11 3.09
C SER A 118 10.82 -5.83 4.38
N ASP A 119 9.60 -6.35 4.47
CA ASP A 119 9.17 -7.21 5.57
C ASP A 119 8.15 -8.24 5.09
N LEU A 120 7.80 -9.18 5.97
CA LEU A 120 6.77 -10.17 5.76
C LEU A 120 5.39 -9.56 6.01
N LEU A 121 4.59 -9.51 4.96
CA LEU A 121 3.19 -9.15 5.02
C LEU A 121 2.34 -10.40 5.22
N GLN A 122 1.48 -10.38 6.23
CA GLN A 122 0.47 -11.40 6.47
C GLN A 122 -0.89 -10.91 5.99
N TYR A 123 -1.64 -11.79 5.34
CA TYR A 123 -2.94 -11.47 4.77
C TYR A 123 -3.83 -12.71 4.71
N ASN A 124 -5.13 -12.49 4.59
CA ASN A 124 -6.12 -13.56 4.44
C ASN A 124 -6.51 -13.71 2.96
N GLN A 125 -6.24 -14.89 2.40
CA GLN A 125 -6.65 -15.25 1.04
C GLN A 125 -8.06 -15.86 1.07
N VAL A 126 -8.89 -15.55 0.07
CA VAL A 126 -10.18 -16.23 -0.10
C VAL A 126 -9.93 -17.71 -0.44
N ALA A 127 -10.51 -18.60 0.35
CA ALA A 127 -10.39 -20.06 0.18
C ALA A 127 -11.74 -20.73 -0.19
N GLY A 128 -12.84 -19.99 -0.11
CA GLY A 128 -14.19 -20.42 -0.42
C GLY A 128 -15.23 -19.42 0.12
N ASP A 129 -16.51 -19.74 -0.02
CA ASP A 129 -17.59 -18.87 0.44
C ASP A 129 -17.53 -18.63 1.95
N GLY A 130 -17.25 -17.39 2.35
CA GLY A 130 -17.06 -17.01 3.76
C GLY A 130 -15.82 -17.63 4.43
N GLN A 131 -14.93 -18.27 3.67
CA GLN A 131 -13.75 -18.95 4.17
C GLN A 131 -12.48 -18.24 3.72
N THR A 132 -11.56 -18.07 4.66
CA THR A 132 -10.23 -17.51 4.38
C THR A 132 -9.13 -18.47 4.81
N ARG A 133 -7.98 -18.36 4.15
CA ARG A 133 -6.75 -19.06 4.50
C ARG A 133 -5.66 -18.03 4.72
N HIS A 134 -4.93 -18.18 5.82
CA HIS A 134 -3.76 -17.34 6.09
C HIS A 134 -2.69 -17.52 5.01
N GLY A 135 -2.19 -16.40 4.52
CA GLY A 135 -1.08 -16.31 3.58
C GLY A 135 -0.06 -15.29 4.06
N ASN A 136 1.16 -15.42 3.53
CA ASN A 136 2.20 -14.43 3.76
C ASN A 136 3.09 -14.28 2.52
N GLY A 137 3.80 -13.16 2.45
CA GLY A 137 4.78 -12.88 1.40
C GLY A 137 5.67 -11.71 1.78
N SER A 138 6.93 -11.78 1.38
CA SER A 138 7.83 -10.63 1.52
C SER A 138 7.41 -9.57 0.52
N VAL A 139 7.30 -8.34 1.00
CA VAL A 139 6.98 -7.17 0.19
C VAL A 139 7.86 -6.01 0.66
N THR A 140 8.26 -5.21 -0.31
CA THR A 140 8.89 -3.92 -0.09
C THR A 140 7.84 -2.82 -0.13
N PHE A 141 7.83 -1.98 0.89
CA PHE A 141 6.86 -0.90 1.07
C PHE A 141 7.53 0.33 1.66
N GLY A 142 6.87 1.48 1.53
CA GLY A 142 7.32 2.74 2.09
C GLY A 142 7.16 2.78 3.60
N CYS A 143 8.23 3.11 4.30
CA CYS A 143 8.25 3.48 5.70
C CYS A 143 8.20 5.01 5.80
N GLY A 144 7.01 5.55 6.04
CA GLY A 144 6.74 6.99 6.05
C GLY A 144 7.41 7.68 7.21
N ALA A 145 8.27 8.64 6.88
CA ALA A 145 9.01 9.48 7.83
C ALA A 145 8.41 10.90 7.96
N GLN A 146 7.63 11.33 6.98
CA GLN A 146 6.93 12.61 7.04
C GLN A 146 5.66 12.55 6.19
N GLN A 147 4.57 13.10 6.72
CA GLN A 147 3.31 13.29 6.01
C GLN A 147 3.01 14.78 5.87
N GLY A 148 2.54 15.17 4.69
CA GLY A 148 2.16 16.55 4.37
C GLY A 148 0.73 16.63 3.83
N GLY A 149 0.15 17.83 3.88
CA GLY A 149 -1.25 18.04 3.50
C GLY A 149 -2.22 17.34 4.45
N ASP A 150 -3.27 16.75 3.91
CA ASP A 150 -4.33 16.13 4.71
C ASP A 150 -3.88 14.85 5.42
N LEU A 151 -2.87 14.15 4.88
CA LEU A 151 -2.27 12.96 5.52
C LEU A 151 -1.58 13.27 6.85
N GLY A 152 -1.14 14.52 7.05
CA GLY A 152 -0.58 14.98 8.33
C GLY A 152 -1.64 15.41 9.35
N ASN A 153 -2.92 15.47 8.96
CA ASN A 153 -4.01 15.93 9.80
C ASN A 153 -4.76 14.75 10.41
N THR A 154 -5.00 14.80 11.72
CA THR A 154 -5.80 13.82 12.48
C THR A 154 -7.11 13.45 11.77
N ASN A 155 -7.82 14.42 11.16
CA ASN A 155 -9.14 14.18 10.56
C ASN A 155 -9.13 13.14 9.42
N GLN A 156 -8.02 13.03 8.69
CA GLN A 156 -7.86 12.08 7.58
C GLN A 156 -6.70 11.10 7.81
N ALA A 157 -6.25 11.00 9.06
CA ALA A 157 -5.13 10.18 9.43
C ALA A 157 -5.46 8.68 9.37
N LEU A 158 -4.51 7.91 8.83
CA LEU A 158 -4.58 6.48 8.56
C LEU A 158 -3.25 5.85 8.95
N ASP A 159 -3.18 4.53 9.06
CA ASP A 159 -1.91 3.81 9.26
C ASP A 159 -1.04 3.80 8.00
N GLY A 160 -1.68 3.97 6.85
CA GLY A 160 -1.00 4.02 5.56
C GLY A 160 -1.96 3.93 4.37
N ILE A 161 -1.39 3.85 3.18
CA ILE A 161 -2.12 3.64 1.92
C ILE A 161 -1.57 2.39 1.24
N ILE A 162 -2.47 1.55 0.76
CA ILE A 162 -2.14 0.36 -0.04
C ILE A 162 -2.38 0.69 -1.51
N GLY A 163 -1.28 0.91 -2.24
CA GLY A 163 -1.32 1.07 -3.70
C GLY A 163 -1.62 -0.23 -4.43
N PHE A 164 -2.61 -0.20 -5.33
CA PHE A 164 -3.00 -1.28 -6.24
C PHE A 164 -2.74 -0.94 -7.71
N GLY A 165 -1.88 0.04 -7.97
CA GLY A 165 -1.42 0.41 -9.29
C GLY A 165 -0.70 -0.72 -10.03
N GLN A 166 -0.49 -0.49 -11.32
CA GLN A 166 -0.01 -1.51 -12.26
C GLN A 166 1.50 -1.75 -12.18
N SER A 167 2.27 -0.86 -11.51
CA SER A 167 3.72 -0.96 -11.41
C SER A 167 4.19 -2.26 -10.75
N ASN A 168 5.40 -2.68 -11.07
CA ASN A 168 6.06 -3.83 -10.45
C ASN A 168 6.39 -3.58 -8.98
N THR A 169 6.48 -2.30 -8.56
CA THR A 169 6.70 -1.91 -7.17
C THR A 169 5.43 -2.02 -6.32
N SER A 170 4.24 -2.23 -6.91
CA SER A 170 3.01 -2.39 -6.13
C SER A 170 2.98 -3.70 -5.34
N MET A 171 2.36 -3.67 -4.16
CA MET A 171 2.26 -4.84 -3.27
C MET A 171 1.71 -6.06 -4.00
N LEU A 172 0.65 -5.86 -4.80
CA LEU A 172 0.03 -6.94 -5.55
C LEU A 172 0.96 -7.53 -6.62
N SER A 173 1.71 -6.68 -7.33
CA SER A 173 2.70 -7.12 -8.31
C SER A 173 3.82 -7.94 -7.68
N GLN A 174 4.34 -7.48 -6.53
CA GLN A 174 5.38 -8.19 -5.80
C GLN A 174 4.91 -9.58 -5.33
N LEU A 175 3.73 -9.66 -4.71
CA LEU A 175 3.15 -10.94 -4.26
C LEU A 175 2.85 -11.87 -5.44
N ALA A 176 2.40 -11.33 -6.57
CA ALA A 176 2.14 -12.12 -7.77
C ALA A 176 3.42 -12.65 -8.42
N ALA A 177 4.47 -11.83 -8.50
CA ALA A 177 5.79 -12.24 -8.99
C ALA A 177 6.40 -13.36 -8.12
N ALA A 178 6.13 -13.34 -6.81
CA ALA A 178 6.50 -14.41 -5.88
C ALA A 178 5.58 -15.65 -5.93
N GLY A 179 4.60 -15.69 -6.84
CA GLY A 179 3.66 -16.81 -6.99
C GLY A 179 2.69 -16.98 -5.81
N LYS A 180 2.54 -15.96 -4.97
CA LYS A 180 1.71 -16.04 -3.75
C LYS A 180 0.24 -15.77 -4.03
N VAL A 181 -0.04 -14.91 -5.00
CA VAL A 181 -1.40 -14.50 -5.42
C VAL A 181 -1.46 -14.33 -6.93
N LYS A 182 -2.66 -14.24 -7.49
CA LYS A 182 -2.85 -13.76 -8.87
C LYS A 182 -2.76 -12.23 -8.90
N LYS A 183 -2.20 -11.63 -9.95
CA LYS A 183 -2.18 -10.16 -10.17
C LYS A 183 -3.56 -9.65 -10.64
N ILE A 184 -4.58 -9.90 -9.83
CA ILE A 184 -5.97 -9.48 -10.03
C ILE A 184 -6.61 -9.29 -8.66
N PHE A 185 -7.46 -8.29 -8.54
CA PHE A 185 -8.24 -8.04 -7.35
C PHE A 185 -9.64 -7.59 -7.74
N SER A 186 -10.53 -7.58 -6.76
CA SER A 186 -11.91 -7.14 -6.91
C SER A 186 -12.36 -6.42 -5.65
N HIS A 187 -13.28 -5.48 -5.82
CA HIS A 187 -13.90 -4.77 -4.71
C HIS A 187 -15.40 -4.60 -4.97
N CYS A 188 -16.19 -4.82 -3.93
CA CYS A 188 -17.63 -4.59 -3.91
C CYS A 188 -17.92 -3.72 -2.70
N LEU A 189 -18.29 -2.47 -2.95
CA LEU A 189 -18.38 -1.43 -1.94
C LEU A 189 -19.83 -0.99 -1.76
N ASP A 190 -20.29 -0.87 -0.52
CA ASP A 190 -21.61 -0.34 -0.21
C ASP A 190 -21.51 1.17 0.08
N THR A 191 -22.14 1.98 -0.77
CA THR A 191 -22.15 3.44 -0.66
C THR A 191 -23.26 3.97 0.26
N ILE A 192 -24.20 3.12 0.68
CA ILE A 192 -25.35 3.49 1.52
C ILE A 192 -25.02 3.23 2.99
N THR A 193 -24.59 2.01 3.32
CA THR A 193 -24.30 1.63 4.71
C THR A 193 -22.82 1.70 5.07
N GLY A 194 -21.95 1.87 4.06
CA GLY A 194 -20.50 1.80 4.22
C GLY A 194 -19.99 0.36 4.28
N GLY A 195 -18.69 0.19 4.06
CA GLY A 195 -18.03 -1.11 4.06
C GLY A 195 -18.11 -1.82 2.70
N GLY A 196 -17.89 -3.13 2.72
CA GLY A 196 -17.80 -3.95 1.52
C GLY A 196 -16.77 -5.05 1.64
N ILE A 197 -16.46 -5.67 0.50
CA ILE A 197 -15.45 -6.73 0.37
C ILE A 197 -14.39 -6.25 -0.62
N PHE A 198 -13.14 -6.41 -0.23
CA PHE A 198 -12.00 -6.34 -1.14
C PHE A 198 -11.29 -7.69 -1.12
N ALA A 199 -11.07 -8.25 -2.30
CA ALA A 199 -10.50 -9.57 -2.44
C ALA A 199 -9.38 -9.56 -3.47
N ILE A 200 -8.22 -10.10 -3.09
CA ILE A 200 -7.15 -10.44 -4.02
C ILE A 200 -7.50 -11.80 -4.64
N GLY A 201 -7.62 -11.86 -5.95
CA GLY A 201 -8.12 -13.02 -6.67
C GLY A 201 -9.19 -12.66 -7.69
N GLU A 202 -9.68 -13.69 -8.35
CA GLU A 202 -10.61 -13.59 -9.47
C GLU A 202 -12.04 -13.86 -8.97
N VAL A 203 -12.98 -13.01 -9.37
CA VAL A 203 -14.40 -13.23 -9.13
C VAL A 203 -14.88 -14.32 -10.07
N VAL A 204 -15.21 -15.49 -9.52
CA VAL A 204 -15.70 -16.63 -10.30
C VAL A 204 -17.16 -16.43 -10.71
N GLN A 205 -17.97 -15.81 -9.85
CA GLN A 205 -19.38 -15.48 -10.10
C GLN A 205 -19.77 -14.15 -9.44
N PRO A 206 -20.72 -13.38 -10.03
CA PRO A 206 -21.37 -13.63 -11.32
C PRO A 206 -20.42 -13.42 -12.50
N LYS A 207 -20.78 -13.91 -13.70
CA LYS A 207 -20.02 -13.60 -14.91
C LYS A 207 -20.03 -12.10 -15.16
N ILE A 208 -18.86 -11.49 -15.12
CA ILE A 208 -18.68 -10.06 -15.37
C ILE A 208 -18.45 -9.79 -16.86
N LYS A 209 -18.91 -8.63 -17.34
CA LYS A 209 -18.50 -8.10 -18.64
C LYS A 209 -17.14 -7.44 -18.48
N SER A 210 -16.24 -7.68 -19.42
CA SER A 210 -14.87 -7.16 -19.38
C SER A 210 -14.64 -6.17 -20.50
N THR A 211 -13.79 -5.18 -20.21
CA THR A 211 -13.20 -4.27 -21.19
C THR A 211 -11.69 -4.29 -20.99
N PRO A 212 -10.87 -4.11 -22.04
CA PRO A 212 -9.43 -4.01 -21.88
C PRO A 212 -9.05 -2.87 -20.94
N LEU A 213 -8.17 -3.15 -19.98
CA LEU A 213 -7.50 -2.12 -19.18
C LEU A 213 -6.40 -1.48 -20.02
N ILE A 214 -6.36 -0.16 -20.06
CA ILE A 214 -5.31 0.56 -20.77
C ILE A 214 -3.98 0.31 -20.03
N PRO A 215 -2.91 -0.15 -20.74
CA PRO A 215 -1.61 -0.37 -20.13
C PRO A 215 -1.07 0.92 -19.51
N ASN A 216 -0.22 0.79 -18.49
CA ASN A 216 0.42 1.96 -17.88
C ASN A 216 1.30 2.66 -18.94
N ILE A 217 0.96 3.92 -19.25
CA ILE A 217 1.64 4.73 -20.29
C ILE A 217 2.63 5.72 -19.64
N PHE A 218 2.67 5.77 -18.31
CA PHE A 218 3.60 6.61 -17.56
C PHE A 218 4.76 5.74 -17.04
N PRO A 219 6.02 6.12 -17.31
CA PRO A 219 7.18 5.50 -16.66
C PRO A 219 7.07 5.66 -15.14
N GLU A 220 7.61 4.70 -14.39
CA GLU A 220 7.72 4.75 -12.92
C GLU A 220 8.25 6.14 -12.49
N GLN A 221 7.46 6.87 -11.68
CA GLN A 221 7.84 8.17 -11.11
C GLN A 221 8.57 7.98 -9.79
#